data_AF-A0A919DK59-F1
#
_entry.id   AF-A0A919DK59-F1
#
_cell.length_a   1.000
_cell.length_b   1.000
_cell.length_c   1.000
_cell.angle_alpha   90.00
_cell.angle_beta   90.00
_cell.angle_gamma   90.00
#
_symmetry.space_group_name_H-M   'P 1'
#
loop_
_entity.id
_entity.type
_entity.pdbx_description
1 polymer ?
#
loop_
_entity_poly.entity_id
_entity_poly.type
_entity_poly.pdbx_seq_one_letter_code
_entity_poly.pdbx_strand_id
1 'polypeptide(L)'
;MKVLLLFVMVTPADNHDAVAAKEVFLRVRLMHPQIAVVWADSFYGGTLADWAKSFLNLTIKTVSRPEGEKGCVLLPRRWVVERSLAWWLHARRNARDYETRPEHSEAMLTLAVITLMTRRLTRQLIHPTAAAPRPTAAVRAA
;
A
#
# COMPACT_ATOMS: atom_id res chain seq x y z
N MET A 1 -9.67 8.64 2.60
CA MET A 1 -8.46 8.09 3.26
C MET A 1 -7.23 8.75 2.64
N LYS A 2 -6.36 9.35 3.45
CA LYS A 2 -5.10 9.94 3.00
C LYS A 2 -4.01 8.86 3.09
N VAL A 3 -3.14 8.80 2.10
CA VAL A 3 -1.94 7.94 2.09
C VAL A 3 -0.75 8.90 2.00
N LEU A 4 0.41 8.54 2.52
CA LEU A 4 1.66 9.28 2.39
C LEU A 4 2.76 8.26 2.08
N LEU A 5 3.56 8.51 1.05
CA LEU A 5 4.74 7.68 0.78
C LEU A 5 5.82 8.11 1.77
N LEU A 6 6.33 7.15 2.55
CA LEU A 6 7.41 7.36 3.50
C LEU A 6 8.76 6.94 2.91
N PHE A 7 8.77 5.82 2.19
CA PHE A 7 9.96 5.27 1.57
C PHE A 7 9.55 4.42 0.36
N VAL A 8 10.38 4.43 -0.67
CA VAL A 8 10.28 3.56 -1.84
C VAL A 8 11.66 2.98 -2.12
N MET A 9 11.71 1.71 -2.50
CA MET A 9 12.91 1.02 -2.93
C MET A 9 12.54 0.15 -4.11
N VAL A 10 13.34 0.20 -5.17
CA VAL A 10 13.21 -0.66 -6.34
C VAL A 10 14.38 -1.62 -6.34
N THR A 11 14.09 -2.91 -6.44
CA THR A 11 15.11 -3.96 -6.48
C THR A 11 15.13 -4.65 -7.83
N PRO A 12 16.30 -5.18 -8.23
CA PRO A 12 16.40 -6.17 -9.29
C PRO A 12 15.44 -7.35 -9.05
N ALA A 13 14.94 -7.96 -10.14
CA ALA A 13 13.92 -9.01 -10.08
C ALA A 13 14.44 -10.35 -9.53
N ASP A 14 15.76 -10.53 -9.45
CA ASP A 14 16.43 -11.70 -8.87
C ASP A 14 16.58 -11.61 -7.33
N ASN A 15 16.30 -10.45 -6.74
CA ASN A 15 16.35 -10.29 -5.29
C ASN A 15 15.03 -10.72 -4.65
N HIS A 16 15.11 -11.48 -3.56
CA HIS A 16 13.92 -11.91 -2.85
C HIS A 16 13.36 -10.77 -2.00
N ASP A 17 12.05 -10.50 -2.12
CA ASP A 17 11.37 -9.40 -1.43
C ASP A 17 11.59 -9.40 0.09
N ALA A 18 11.72 -10.57 0.72
CA ALA A 18 11.98 -10.66 2.16
C ALA A 18 13.34 -10.08 2.56
N VAL A 19 14.34 -10.14 1.67
CA VAL A 19 15.66 -9.52 1.89
C VAL A 19 15.56 -8.01 1.74
N ALA A 20 14.92 -7.54 0.66
CA ALA A 20 14.68 -6.12 0.42
C ALA A 20 13.85 -5.48 1.55
N ALA A 21 12.85 -6.19 2.06
CA ALA A 21 11.99 -5.74 3.16
C ALA A 21 12.77 -5.48 4.46
N LYS A 22 13.84 -6.23 4.75
CA LYS A 22 14.68 -5.96 5.93
C LYS A 22 15.32 -4.58 5.83
N GLU A 23 15.86 -4.25 4.67
CA GLU A 23 16.49 -2.97 4.42
C GLU A 23 15.47 -1.82 4.46
N VAL A 24 14.29 -2.01 3.85
CA VAL A 24 13.18 -1.07 3.94
C VAL A 24 12.79 -0.82 5.40
N PHE A 25 12.58 -1.87 6.20
CA PHE A 25 12.19 -1.71 7.60
C PHE A 25 13.26 -1.05 8.44
N LEU A 26 14.53 -1.36 8.21
CA LEU A 26 15.65 -0.71 8.89
C LEU A 26 15.66 0.80 8.59
N ARG A 27 15.59 1.18 7.31
CA ARG A 27 15.60 2.60 6.89
C ARG A 27 14.37 3.34 7.41
N VAL A 28 13.18 2.73 7.32
CA VAL A 28 11.94 3.30 7.85
C VAL A 28 12.03 3.47 9.36
N ARG A 29 12.62 2.51 10.09
CA ARG A 29 12.78 2.60 11.55
C ARG A 29 13.72 3.74 11.95
N LEU A 30 14.79 3.94 11.19
CA LEU A 30 15.76 5.03 11.42
C LEU A 30 15.14 6.41 11.16
N MET A 31 14.35 6.56 10.10
CA MET A 31 13.72 7.84 9.74
C MET A 31 12.44 8.13 10.53
N HIS A 32 11.70 7.09 10.91
CA HIS A 32 10.37 7.18 11.53
C HIS A 32 10.24 6.23 12.73
N PRO A 33 10.93 6.52 13.85
CA PRO A 33 10.91 5.68 15.06
C PRO A 33 9.54 5.63 15.77
N GLN A 34 8.54 6.39 15.32
CA GLN A 34 7.16 6.31 15.80
C GLN A 34 6.37 5.15 15.19
N ILE A 35 6.85 4.55 14.09
CA ILE A 35 6.14 3.46 13.42
C ILE A 35 6.39 2.15 14.17
N ALA A 36 5.34 1.62 14.80
CA ALA A 36 5.38 0.38 15.58
C ALA A 36 4.73 -0.81 14.86
N VAL A 37 3.82 -0.55 13.91
CA VAL A 37 3.02 -1.60 13.24
C VAL A 37 3.07 -1.42 11.74
N VAL A 38 3.41 -2.50 11.03
CA VAL A 38 3.39 -2.59 9.57
C VAL A 38 2.42 -3.69 9.16
N TRP A 39 1.63 -3.44 8.13
CA TRP A 39 0.75 -4.45 7.53
C TRP A 39 1.39 -4.97 6.26
N ALA A 40 1.40 -6.29 6.09
CA ALA A 40 1.98 -6.95 4.93
C ALA A 40 1.14 -8.16 4.50
N ASP A 41 1.39 -8.66 3.29
CA ASP A 41 0.80 -9.91 2.84
C ASP A 41 1.38 -11.11 3.59
N SER A 42 0.68 -12.25 3.55
CA SER A 42 1.09 -13.50 4.22
C SER A 42 2.49 -13.97 3.84
N PHE A 43 2.97 -13.60 2.65
CA PHE A 43 4.31 -13.93 2.17
C PHE A 43 5.44 -13.30 3.01
N TYR A 44 5.18 -12.16 3.65
CA TYR A 44 6.14 -11.45 4.51
C TYR A 44 6.13 -11.95 5.97
N GLY A 45 5.49 -13.08 6.24
CA GLY A 45 5.45 -13.72 7.54
C GLY A 45 6.73 -14.50 7.89
N GLY A 46 6.70 -15.17 9.06
CA GLY A 46 7.79 -16.04 9.50
C GLY A 46 9.05 -15.30 9.93
N THR A 47 10.20 -15.72 9.41
CA THR A 47 11.54 -15.26 9.84
C THR A 47 11.72 -13.74 9.76
N LEU A 48 11.08 -13.08 8.79
CA LEU A 48 11.13 -11.63 8.66
C LEU A 48 10.40 -10.91 9.80
N ALA A 49 9.23 -11.41 10.20
CA ALA A 49 8.44 -10.86 11.28
C ALA A 49 9.14 -11.04 12.63
N ASP A 50 9.75 -12.20 12.86
CA ASP A 50 10.51 -12.48 14.08
C ASP A 50 11.75 -11.59 14.18
N TRP A 51 12.47 -11.41 13.06
CA TRP A 51 13.61 -10.49 12.96
C TRP A 51 13.18 -9.04 13.23
N ALA A 52 12.12 -8.56 12.56
CA ALA A 52 11.64 -7.19 12.73
C ALA A 52 11.19 -6.89 14.17
N LYS A 53 10.56 -7.87 14.82
CA LYS A 53 10.17 -7.75 16.23
C LYS A 53 11.38 -7.72 17.16
N SER A 54 12.35 -8.60 16.94
CA SER A 54 13.52 -8.74 17.81
C SER A 54 14.52 -7.59 17.67
N PHE A 55 14.81 -7.16 16.43
CA PHE A 55 15.84 -6.16 16.15
C PHE A 55 15.31 -4.74 16.04
N LEU A 56 14.11 -4.54 15.50
CA LEU A 56 13.55 -3.20 15.24
C LEU A 56 12.42 -2.81 16.20
N ASN A 57 11.96 -3.73 17.06
CA ASN A 57 10.74 -3.59 17.85
C ASN A 57 9.52 -3.19 17.00
N LEU A 58 9.43 -3.78 15.80
CA LEU A 58 8.41 -3.48 14.81
C LEU A 58 7.52 -4.71 14.58
N THR A 59 6.21 -4.53 14.75
CA THR A 59 5.24 -5.62 14.62
C THR A 59 4.70 -5.68 13.20
N ILE A 60 5.00 -6.77 12.49
CA ILE A 60 4.43 -7.05 11.18
C ILE A 60 3.11 -7.82 11.37
N LYS A 61 2.02 -7.25 10.89
CA LYS A 61 0.69 -7.90 10.85
C LYS A 61 0.45 -8.41 9.44
N THR A 62 0.54 -9.73 9.28
CA THR A 62 0.25 -10.39 8.01
C THR A 62 -1.24 -10.61 7.83
N VAL A 63 -1.78 -10.23 6.67
CA VAL A 63 -3.15 -10.57 6.29
C VAL A 63 -3.11 -11.85 5.47
N SER A 64 -3.66 -12.93 6.03
CA SER A 64 -3.77 -14.22 5.35
C SER A 64 -5.22 -14.54 4.99
N ARG A 65 -5.39 -15.42 4.01
CA ARG A 65 -6.68 -15.97 3.63
C ARG A 65 -7.18 -16.93 4.73
N PRO A 66 -8.46 -16.85 5.12
CA PRO A 66 -9.05 -17.85 6.00
C PRO A 66 -9.03 -19.23 5.34
N GLU A 67 -8.69 -20.26 6.11
CA GLU A 67 -8.61 -21.63 5.62
C GLU A 67 -10.00 -22.14 5.20
N GLY A 68 -10.07 -22.83 4.06
CA GLY A 68 -11.30 -23.49 3.57
C GLY A 68 -12.21 -22.66 2.66
N GLU A 69 -12.01 -21.35 2.53
CA GLU A 69 -12.77 -20.56 1.56
C GLU A 69 -12.25 -20.78 0.14
N LYS A 70 -13.15 -21.02 -0.83
CA LYS A 70 -12.83 -21.17 -2.27
C LYS A 70 -13.24 -19.91 -3.04
N GLY A 71 -12.49 -19.53 -4.08
CA GLY A 71 -12.78 -18.34 -4.91
C GLY A 71 -12.01 -17.07 -4.49
N CYS A 72 -12.45 -15.89 -4.95
CA CYS A 72 -11.86 -14.61 -4.55
C CYS A 72 -12.43 -14.14 -3.22
N VAL A 73 -11.62 -14.22 -2.17
CA VAL A 73 -11.98 -13.75 -0.83
C VAL A 73 -11.54 -12.31 -0.66
N LEU A 74 -12.42 -11.46 -0.16
CA LEU A 74 -12.09 -10.08 0.19
C LEU A 74 -11.24 -10.04 1.44
N LEU A 75 -9.93 -9.88 1.26
CA LEU A 75 -9.00 -9.73 2.37
C LEU A 75 -9.09 -8.31 2.97
N PRO A 76 -9.35 -8.17 4.27
CA PRO A 76 -9.42 -6.87 4.90
C PRO A 76 -8.06 -6.16 4.78
N ARG A 77 -8.09 -4.88 4.38
CA ARG A 77 -6.92 -3.99 4.17
C ARG A 77 -6.04 -4.25 2.95
N ARG A 78 -6.14 -5.41 2.27
CA ARG A 78 -5.40 -5.66 1.02
C ARG A 78 -5.69 -4.61 -0.06
N TRP A 79 -6.94 -4.15 -0.11
CA TRP A 79 -7.36 -3.08 -1.01
C TRP A 79 -6.53 -1.79 -0.86
N VAL A 80 -5.94 -1.52 0.32
CA VAL A 80 -5.14 -0.31 0.56
C VAL A 80 -3.86 -0.34 -0.27
N VAL A 81 -3.21 -1.52 -0.33
CA VAL A 81 -2.01 -1.76 -1.12
C VAL A 81 -2.35 -1.69 -2.60
N GLU A 82 -3.34 -2.46 -3.04
CA GLU A 82 -3.79 -2.52 -4.44
C GLU A 82 -4.19 -1.13 -4.97
N ARG A 83 -4.89 -0.34 -4.14
CA ARG A 83 -5.26 1.04 -4.50
C ARG A 83 -4.04 1.95 -4.62
N SER A 84 -3.05 1.78 -3.75
CA SER A 84 -1.81 2.58 -3.81
C SER A 84 -1.03 2.25 -5.08
N LEU A 85 -0.91 0.96 -5.41
CA LEU A 85 -0.34 0.50 -6.69
C LEU A 85 -1.12 1.05 -7.88
N ALA A 86 -2.45 1.01 -7.84
CA ALA A 86 -3.29 1.56 -8.90
C ALA A 86 -3.06 3.06 -9.11
N TRP A 87 -2.84 3.85 -8.04
CA TRP A 87 -2.51 5.27 -8.19
C TRP A 87 -1.15 5.50 -8.81
N TRP A 88 -0.15 4.67 -8.49
CA TRP A 88 1.17 4.75 -9.11
C TRP A 88 1.12 4.41 -10.59
N LEU A 89 0.43 3.33 -10.95
CA LEU A 89 0.24 2.89 -12.33
C LEU A 89 -0.65 3.83 -13.15
N HIS A 90 -1.54 4.60 -12.51
CA HIS A 90 -2.36 5.60 -13.18
C HIS A 90 -1.54 6.80 -13.68
N ALA A 91 -0.37 7.05 -13.10
CA ALA A 91 0.59 7.95 -13.73
C ALA A 91 1.13 7.26 -14.98
N ARG A 92 0.68 7.69 -16.17
CA ARG A 92 1.04 7.08 -17.47
C ARG A 92 2.53 6.77 -17.64
N ARG A 93 3.41 7.56 -17.02
CA ARG A 93 4.85 7.35 -17.00
C ARG A 93 5.25 6.00 -16.39
N ASN A 94 4.61 5.60 -15.30
CA ASN A 94 4.93 4.39 -14.53
C ASN A 94 4.12 3.16 -14.98
N ALA A 95 3.32 3.26 -16.04
CA ALA A 95 2.58 2.13 -16.58
C ALA A 95 3.51 1.01 -17.10
N ARG A 96 4.73 1.39 -17.46
CA ARG A 96 5.82 0.48 -17.80
C ARG A 96 7.12 1.09 -17.27
N ASP A 97 7.99 0.24 -16.71
CA ASP A 97 9.32 0.65 -16.28
C ASP A 97 10.20 0.81 -17.53
N TYR A 98 10.66 2.02 -17.78
CA TYR A 98 11.54 2.37 -18.91
C TYR A 98 12.96 2.65 -18.44
N GLU A 99 13.18 2.65 -17.13
CA GLU A 99 14.38 3.07 -16.46
C GLU A 99 15.36 1.89 -16.36
N THR A 100 16.63 2.14 -16.70
CA THR A 100 17.68 1.10 -16.59
C THR A 100 18.21 0.98 -15.16
N ARG A 101 18.16 2.06 -14.38
CA ARG A 101 18.67 2.09 -13.00
C ARG A 101 17.51 2.16 -12.01
N PRO A 102 17.53 1.35 -10.93
CA PRO A 102 16.48 1.38 -9.90
C PRO A 102 16.27 2.77 -9.28
N GLU A 103 17.34 3.53 -9.09
CA GLU A 103 17.31 4.90 -8.58
C GLU A 103 16.43 5.83 -9.42
N HIS A 104 16.41 5.66 -10.75
CA HIS A 104 15.55 6.45 -11.63
C HIS A 104 14.08 6.04 -11.50
N SER A 105 13.80 4.74 -11.40
CA SER A 105 12.45 4.22 -11.15
C SER A 105 11.90 4.72 -9.82
N GLU A 106 12.73 4.72 -8.76
CA GLU A 106 12.40 5.28 -7.44
C GLU A 106 12.04 6.77 -7.51
N ALA A 107 12.82 7.55 -8.25
CA ALA A 107 12.56 8.97 -8.45
C ALA A 107 11.23 9.22 -9.19
N MET A 108 10.92 8.42 -10.22
CA MET A 108 9.66 8.52 -10.97
C MET A 108 8.44 8.13 -10.12
N LEU A 109 8.55 7.09 -9.29
CA LEU A 109 7.51 6.73 -8.31
C LEU A 109 7.30 7.85 -7.29
N THR A 110 8.38 8.43 -6.78
CA THR A 110 8.34 9.54 -5.83
C THR A 110 7.63 10.76 -6.44
N LEU A 111 7.96 11.14 -7.68
CA LEU A 111 7.32 12.26 -8.39
C LEU A 111 5.82 12.01 -8.64
N ALA A 112 5.44 10.78 -8.97
CA ALA A 112 4.03 10.41 -9.12
C ALA A 112 3.25 10.59 -7.81
N VAL A 113 3.83 10.19 -6.67
CA VAL A 113 3.19 10.38 -5.37
C VAL A 113 3.14 11.85 -4.97
N ILE A 114 4.21 12.63 -5.17
CA ILE A 114 4.20 14.07 -4.91
C ILE A 114 3.05 14.72 -5.68
N THR A 115 2.94 14.44 -6.98
CA THR A 115 1.86 14.98 -7.83
C THR A 115 0.47 14.56 -7.35
N LEU A 116 0.32 13.32 -6.86
CA LEU A 116 -0.95 12.84 -6.30
C LEU A 116 -1.28 13.56 -4.99
N MET A 117 -0.30 13.77 -4.12
CA MET A 117 -0.50 14.44 -2.83
C MET A 117 -0.78 15.92 -2.98
N THR A 118 -0.05 16.62 -3.86
CA THR A 118 -0.32 18.04 -4.13
C THR A 118 -1.74 18.24 -4.67
N ARG A 119 -2.19 17.40 -5.60
CA ARG A 119 -3.58 17.42 -6.09
C ARG A 119 -4.60 17.17 -4.98
N ARG A 120 -4.31 16.28 -4.03
CA ARG A 120 -5.21 15.99 -2.90
C ARG A 120 -5.29 17.12 -1.90
N LEU A 121 -4.19 17.86 -1.70
CA LEU A 121 -4.15 19.01 -0.82
C LEU A 121 -4.97 20.17 -1.38
N THR A 122 -4.94 20.38 -2.70
CA THR A 122 -5.66 21.46 -3.37
C THR A 122 -7.09 21.11 -3.79
N ARG A 123 -7.42 19.81 -3.85
CA ARG A 123 -8.78 19.37 -4.20
C ARG A 123 -9.75 19.79 -3.10
N GLN A 124 -10.64 20.72 -3.43
CA GLN A 124 -11.82 20.97 -2.61
C GLN A 124 -12.63 19.67 -2.53
N LEU A 125 -12.89 19.23 -1.30
CA LEU A 125 -13.87 18.18 -1.07
C LEU A 125 -15.21 18.75 -1.51
N ILE A 126 -15.65 18.41 -2.72
CA ILE A 126 -17.06 18.43 -3.04
C ILE A 126 -17.65 17.40 -2.08
N HIS A 127 -18.10 17.85 -0.91
CA HIS A 127 -19.08 17.09 -0.16
C HIS A 127 -20.25 16.95 -1.13
N PRO A 128 -20.60 15.72 -1.57
CA PRO A 128 -21.89 15.57 -2.19
C PRO A 128 -22.86 16.07 -1.13
N THR A 129 -23.48 17.23 -1.38
CA THR A 129 -24.61 17.70 -0.58
C THR A 129 -25.47 16.49 -0.42
N ALA A 130 -25.68 16.03 0.81
CA ALA A 130 -26.38 14.79 1.07
C ALA A 130 -27.75 14.91 0.39
N ALA A 131 -27.87 14.38 -0.82
CA ALA A 131 -29.14 14.32 -1.51
C ALA A 131 -30.02 13.49 -0.58
N ALA A 132 -31.20 14.03 -0.28
CA ALA A 132 -32.16 13.34 0.57
C ALA A 132 -32.24 11.86 0.14
N PRO A 133 -32.20 10.90 1.08
CA PRO A 133 -32.22 9.48 0.74
C PRO A 133 -33.36 9.23 -0.24
N ARG A 134 -33.06 8.60 -1.38
CA ARG A 134 -34.10 8.23 -2.36
C ARG A 134 -35.17 7.44 -1.61
N PRO A 135 -36.46 7.75 -1.79
CA PRO A 135 -37.51 6.96 -1.17
C PRO A 135 -37.34 5.51 -1.61
N THR A 136 -37.05 4.63 -0.66
CA THR A 136 -37.01 3.19 -0.86
C THR A 136 -38.42 2.74 -1.18
N ALA A 137 -38.72 2.53 -2.47
CA ALA A 137 -39.88 1.76 -2.87
C ALA A 137 -39.73 0.37 -2.25
N ALA A 138 -40.73 -0.05 -1.46
CA ALA A 138 -40.76 -1.37 -0.86
C ALA A 138 -40.64 -2.40 -1.98
N VAL A 139 -39.54 -3.17 -1.95
CA VAL A 139 -39.37 -4.33 -2.82
C VAL A 139 -40.48 -5.30 -2.43
N ARG A 140 -41.50 -5.42 -3.30
CA ARG A 140 -42.55 -6.42 -3.13
C ARG A 140 -41.91 -7.80 -3.14
N ALA A 141 -42.01 -8.49 -2.00
CA ALA A 141 -41.71 -9.91 -1.93
C ALA A 141 -42.68 -10.66 -2.86
N ALA A 142 -42.11 -11.47 -3.75
CA ALA A 142 -42.82 -12.47 -4.55
C ALA A 142 -42.69 -13.83 -3.88
#